data_AF-A0A9J5XL61-F1
#
_entry.id   AF-A0A9J5XL61-F1
#
_cell.length_a   1.000
_cell.length_b   1.000
_cell.length_c   1.000
_cell.angle_alpha   90.00
_cell.angle_beta   90.00
_cell.angle_gamma   90.00
#
_symmetry.space_group_name_H-M   'P 1'
#
loop_
_entity.id
_entity.type
_entity.pdbx_description
1 polymer ?
#
loop_
_entity_poly.entity_id
_entity_poly.type
_entity_poly.pdbx_seq_one_letter_code
_entity_poly.pdbx_strand_id
1 'polypeptide(L)'
;MMINQTTNLYYKDLVCPQSDLYLKKLFEWKELDGKDARVVDYFDVSAGTSTGGILATMITAPNEKNLSFCAAKDIVSFYFEQWPKDFPTSYIIVFTYYLLILF
;
A
#
# COMPACT_ATOMS: atom_id res chain seq x y z
N MET A 1 -6.60 -1.80 -15.94
CA MET A 1 -5.72 -1.66 -17.13
C MET A 1 -4.37 -2.27 -16.78
N MET A 2 -3.77 -3.00 -17.74
CA MET A 2 -2.88 -4.15 -17.54
C MET A 2 -1.55 -3.86 -16.80
N ILE A 3 -1.25 -4.64 -15.75
CA ILE A 3 0.12 -4.81 -15.25
C ILE A 3 0.79 -5.79 -16.23
N ASN A 4 1.59 -5.23 -17.14
CA ASN A 4 2.37 -5.96 -18.13
C ASN A 4 3.35 -6.97 -17.46
N GLN A 5 3.55 -8.16 -18.04
CA GLN A 5 4.59 -9.12 -17.62
C GLN A 5 6.00 -8.51 -17.52
N THR A 6 6.32 -7.49 -18.33
CA THR A 6 7.60 -6.77 -18.28
C THR A 6 7.74 -5.91 -17.01
N THR A 7 6.68 -5.27 -16.50
CA THR A 7 6.76 -4.53 -15.23
C THR A 7 6.98 -5.48 -14.04
N ASN A 8 6.48 -6.71 -14.12
CA ASN A 8 6.66 -7.72 -13.08
C ASN A 8 8.13 -8.23 -13.00
N LEU A 9 8.85 -8.25 -14.13
CA LEU A 9 10.27 -8.60 -14.19
C LEU A 9 11.16 -7.51 -13.56
N TYR A 10 10.93 -6.24 -13.88
CA TYR A 10 11.71 -5.14 -13.28
C TYR A 10 11.46 -4.97 -11.77
N TYR A 11 10.25 -5.25 -11.29
CA TYR A 11 9.95 -5.21 -9.86
C TYR A 11 10.60 -6.36 -9.08
N LYS A 12 10.72 -7.56 -9.67
CA LYS A 12 11.35 -8.71 -9.00
C LYS A 12 12.81 -8.47 -8.63
N ASP A 13 13.55 -7.74 -9.46
CA ASP A 13 14.97 -7.46 -9.22
C ASP A 13 15.20 -6.28 -8.25
N LEU A 14 14.17 -5.45 -8.02
CA LEU A 14 14.20 -4.33 -7.07
C LEU A 14 13.73 -4.73 -5.66
N VAL A 15 12.96 -5.82 -5.57
CA VAL A 15 12.40 -6.31 -4.30
C VAL A 15 13.38 -7.28 -3.67
N CYS A 16 13.66 -7.07 -2.38
CA CYS A 16 14.54 -7.97 -1.63
C CYS A 16 13.96 -9.40 -1.66
N PRO A 17 14.76 -10.46 -1.97
CA PRO A 17 14.27 -11.83 -1.96
C PRO A 17 13.63 -12.24 -0.62
N GLN A 18 14.11 -11.63 0.47
CA GLN A 18 13.55 -11.82 1.79
C GLN A 18 12.11 -11.30 1.88
N SER A 19 11.81 -10.12 1.31
CA SER A 19 10.43 -9.58 1.31
C SER A 19 9.46 -10.46 0.54
N ASP A 20 9.89 -11.10 -0.56
CA ASP A 20 9.03 -12.03 -1.30
C ASP A 20 8.66 -13.26 -0.46
N LEU A 21 9.61 -13.79 0.31
CA LEU A 21 9.36 -14.89 1.22
C LEU A 21 8.38 -14.50 2.34
N TYR A 22 8.53 -13.29 2.89
CA TYR A 22 7.61 -12.76 3.91
C TYR A 22 6.21 -12.57 3.34
N LEU A 23 6.08 -12.00 2.14
CA LEU A 23 4.79 -11.83 1.47
C LEU A 23 4.12 -13.17 1.21
N LYS A 24 4.87 -14.18 0.77
CA LYS A 24 4.34 -15.54 0.57
C LYS A 24 3.76 -16.11 1.86
N LYS A 25 4.48 -15.98 2.99
CA LYS A 25 3.99 -16.44 4.30
C LYS A 25 2.72 -15.70 4.72
N LEU A 26 2.64 -14.39 4.50
CA LEU A 26 1.43 -13.61 4.79
C LEU A 26 0.22 -14.09 4.00
N PHE A 27 0.39 -14.51 2.74
CA PHE A 27 -0.69 -15.10 1.94
C PHE A 27 -1.13 -16.45 2.50
N GLU A 28 -0.19 -17.32 2.89
CA GLU A 28 -0.50 -18.63 3.49
C GLU A 28 -1.30 -18.47 4.79
N TRP A 29 -0.90 -17.56 5.68
CA TRP A 29 -1.65 -17.29 6.93
C TRP A 29 -3.04 -16.71 6.67
N LYS A 30 -3.14 -15.81 5.70
CA LYS A 30 -4.42 -15.22 5.31
C LYS A 30 -5.41 -16.25 4.77
N GLU A 31 -4.95 -17.26 4.04
CA GLU A 31 -5.81 -18.35 3.57
C GLU A 31 -6.34 -19.20 4.73
N LEU A 32 -5.53 -19.39 5.79
CA LEU A 32 -5.92 -20.13 6.99
C LEU A 32 -6.91 -19.37 7.87
N ASP A 33 -6.71 -18.07 8.06
CA ASP A 33 -7.53 -17.22 8.94
C ASP A 33 -8.82 -16.73 8.28
N GLY A 34 -8.95 -16.93 6.97
CA GLY A 34 -10.17 -16.71 6.20
C GLY A 34 -10.33 -15.28 5.66
N LYS A 35 -11.48 -15.05 5.01
CA LYS A 35 -11.74 -13.84 4.19
C LYS A 35 -11.69 -12.51 4.95
N ASP A 36 -11.86 -12.54 6.26
CA ASP A 36 -11.91 -11.35 7.09
C ASP A 36 -10.53 -10.95 7.63
N ALA A 37 -9.52 -11.81 7.51
CA ALA A 37 -8.15 -11.50 7.88
C ALA A 37 -7.58 -10.31 7.07
N ARG A 38 -6.98 -9.37 7.80
CA ARG A 38 -6.37 -8.14 7.29
C ARG A 38 -4.86 -8.23 7.39
N VAL A 39 -4.17 -7.46 6.54
CA VAL A 39 -2.70 -7.44 6.55
C VAL A 39 -2.18 -7.00 7.92
N VAL A 40 -2.85 -6.04 8.57
CA VAL A 40 -2.47 -5.53 9.91
C VAL A 40 -2.60 -6.53 11.04
N ASP A 41 -3.38 -7.60 10.88
CA ASP A 41 -3.53 -8.62 11.92
C ASP A 41 -2.23 -9.43 12.13
N TYR A 42 -1.30 -9.33 11.17
CA TYR A 42 -0.01 -10.03 11.18
C TYR A 42 1.18 -9.15 11.61
N PHE A 43 0.93 -7.89 12.00
CA PHE A 43 1.98 -6.96 12.41
C PHE A 43 1.63 -6.30 13.73
N ASP A 44 2.55 -6.36 14.70
CA ASP A 44 2.40 -5.65 15.97
C ASP A 44 2.49 -4.13 15.81
N VAL A 45 3.25 -3.67 14.81
CA VAL A 45 3.52 -2.26 14.55
C VAL A 45 3.43 -2.00 13.05
N SER A 46 2.69 -0.95 12.68
CA SER A 46 2.68 -0.39 11.32
C SER A 46 3.12 1.06 11.36
N ALA A 47 4.08 1.42 10.53
CA ALA A 47 4.60 2.77 10.42
C ALA A 47 4.76 3.15 8.95
N GLY A 48 4.60 4.43 8.65
CA GLY A 48 4.84 4.96 7.32
C GLY A 48 4.93 6.49 7.31
N THR A 49 5.64 7.01 6.31
CA THR A 49 5.88 8.44 6.13
C THR A 49 5.31 8.88 4.79
N SER A 50 4.77 10.11 4.71
CA SER A 50 4.12 10.64 3.50
C SER A 50 2.95 9.73 3.06
N THR A 51 2.91 9.31 1.79
CA THR A 51 1.96 8.32 1.26
C THR A 51 1.92 7.05 2.11
N GLY A 52 3.08 6.61 2.63
CA GLY A 52 3.16 5.46 3.54
C GLY A 52 2.43 5.68 4.87
N GLY A 53 2.35 6.93 5.36
CA GLY A 53 1.62 7.26 6.59
C GLY A 53 0.11 7.26 6.40
N ILE A 54 -0.35 7.73 5.23
CA ILE A 54 -1.76 7.62 4.84
C ILE A 54 -2.13 6.14 4.71
N LEU A 55 -1.30 5.35 4.02
CA LEU A 55 -1.45 3.90 3.91
C LEU A 55 -1.56 3.22 5.27
N ALA A 56 -0.60 3.50 6.17
CA ALA A 56 -0.57 2.94 7.52
C ALA A 56 -1.86 3.26 8.29
N THR A 57 -2.34 4.50 8.19
CA THR A 57 -3.61 4.91 8.83
C THR A 57 -4.80 4.18 8.22
N MET A 58 -4.88 4.06 6.90
CA MET A 58 -6.00 3.38 6.21
C MET A 58 -6.12 1.90 6.58
N ILE A 59 -4.99 1.22 6.80
CA ILE A 59 -4.99 -0.20 7.13
C ILE A 59 -5.09 -0.47 8.64
N THR A 60 -4.77 0.49 9.51
CA THR A 60 -4.83 0.33 10.98
C THR A 60 -6.08 0.95 11.62
N ALA A 61 -6.68 1.96 11.01
CA ALA A 61 -7.87 2.60 11.57
C ALA A 61 -9.05 1.62 11.61
N PRO A 62 -9.78 1.52 12.74
CA PRO A 62 -10.95 0.65 12.83
C PRO A 62 -12.15 1.24 12.08
N ASN A 63 -12.93 0.38 11.43
CA ASN A 63 -14.26 0.68 10.91
C ASN A 63 -15.37 0.33 11.92
N GLU A 64 -16.63 0.51 11.53
CA GLU A 64 -17.80 0.22 12.38
C GLU A 64 -17.88 -1.24 12.89
N LYS A 65 -17.17 -2.17 12.25
CA LYS A 65 -17.07 -3.58 12.66
C LYS A 65 -15.77 -3.88 13.43
N ASN A 66 -15.03 -2.87 13.87
CA ASN A 66 -13.69 -2.98 14.46
C ASN A 66 -12.68 -3.74 13.59
N LEU A 67 -12.88 -3.75 12.27
CA LEU A 67 -11.90 -4.25 11.29
C LEU A 67 -11.15 -3.06 10.67
N SER A 68 -10.05 -3.31 9.96
CA SER A 68 -9.37 -2.25 9.23
C SER A 68 -10.34 -1.48 8.30
N PHE A 69 -10.17 -0.17 8.23
CA PHE A 69 -10.94 0.75 7.40
C PHE A 69 -10.83 0.40 5.93
N CYS A 70 -9.62 0.07 5.46
CA CYS A 70 -9.37 -0.34 4.09
C CYS A 70 -8.70 -1.73 4.02
N ALA A 71 -9.10 -2.55 3.05
CA ALA A 71 -8.38 -3.77 2.72
C ALA A 71 -7.26 -3.45 1.72
N ALA A 72 -6.14 -4.18 1.79
CA ALA A 72 -4.97 -3.93 0.95
C ALA A 72 -5.27 -3.83 -0.56
N LYS A 73 -6.23 -4.62 -1.05
CA LYS A 73 -6.66 -4.63 -2.46
C LYS A 73 -7.37 -3.34 -2.90
N ASP A 74 -7.99 -2.63 -1.97
CA ASP A 74 -8.85 -1.47 -2.25
C ASP A 74 -8.08 -0.14 -2.17
N ILE A 75 -6.86 -0.18 -1.63
CA ILE A 75 -5.98 0.99 -1.47
C ILE A 75 -5.68 1.65 -2.81
N VAL A 76 -5.38 0.86 -3.84
CA VAL A 76 -5.06 1.38 -5.17
C VAL A 76 -6.26 2.13 -5.74
N SER A 77 -7.46 1.55 -5.63
CA SER A 77 -8.71 2.19 -6.07
C SER A 77 -8.97 3.48 -5.31
N PHE A 78 -8.77 3.48 -3.99
CA PHE A 78 -8.90 4.69 -3.17
C PHE A 78 -8.01 5.83 -3.68
N TYR A 79 -6.73 5.56 -3.97
CA TYR A 79 -5.83 6.58 -4.52
C TYR A 79 -6.34 7.09 -5.88
N PHE A 80 -6.75 6.21 -6.80
CA PHE A 80 -7.24 6.67 -8.10
C PHE A 80 -8.53 7.50 -8.02
N GLU A 81 -9.39 7.25 -7.03
CA GLU A 81 -10.66 7.96 -6.87
C GLU A 81 -10.53 9.28 -6.10
N GLN A 82 -9.68 9.32 -5.07
CA GLN A 82 -9.52 10.48 -4.20
C GLN A 82 -8.44 11.44 -4.72
N TRP A 83 -7.38 10.93 -5.32
CA TRP A 83 -6.25 11.75 -5.74
C TRP A 83 -6.62 12.87 -6.72
N PRO A 84 -7.40 12.63 -7.80
CA PRO A 84 -7.76 13.69 -8.74
C PRO A 84 -8.69 14.75 -8.13
N LYS A 85 -9.39 14.43 -7.03
CA LYS A 85 -10.34 15.33 -6.37
C LYS A 85 -9.63 16.28 -5.39
N ASP A 86 -8.67 15.75 -4.63
CA ASP A 86 -8.04 16.49 -3.54
C ASP A 86 -6.65 17.03 -3.91
N PHE A 87 -6.00 16.48 -4.94
CA PHE A 87 -4.64 16.86 -5.37
C PHE A 87 -4.59 17.15 -6.87
N PRO A 88 -4.89 18.39 -7.31
CA PRO A 88 -4.67 18.80 -8.68
C PRO A 88 -3.19 18.63 -9.07
N THR A 89 -2.96 18.26 -10.33
CA THR A 89 -1.65 17.88 -10.90
C THR A 89 -0.53 18.89 -10.65
N SER A 90 -0.86 20.17 -10.40
CA SER A 90 0.07 21.21 -9.99
C SER A 90 0.85 20.86 -8.72
N TYR A 91 0.23 20.20 -7.73
CA TYR A 91 0.90 19.80 -6.49
C TYR A 91 1.95 18.71 -6.70
N ILE A 92 1.75 17.80 -7.68
CA ILE A 92 2.72 16.75 -8.02
C ILE A 92 4.01 17.37 -8.58
N ILE A 93 3.86 18.38 -9.44
CA ILE A 93 4.99 19.08 -10.05
C ILE A 93 5.77 19.81 -8.96
N VAL A 94 5.10 20.54 -8.07
CA VAL A 94 5.77 21.24 -6.97
C VAL A 94 6.46 20.24 -6.03
N PHE A 95 5.79 19.16 -5.64
CA PHE A 95 6.35 18.15 -4.75
C PHE A 95 7.59 17.47 -5.35
N THR A 96 7.54 17.07 -6.63
CA THR A 96 8.69 16.46 -7.30
C THR A 96 9.87 17.43 -7.45
N TYR A 97 9.62 18.70 -7.75
CA TYR A 97 10.68 19.73 -7.78
C TYR A 97 11.35 19.94 -6.41
N TYR A 98 10.58 20.04 -5.32
CA TYR A 98 11.15 20.16 -3.98
C TYR A 98 11.92 18.90 -3.58
N LEU A 99 11.42 17.72 -3.94
CA LEU A 99 12.10 16.46 -3.63
C LEU A 99 13.45 16.35 -4.36
N LEU A 100 13.52 16.76 -5.62
CA LEU A 100 14.76 16.76 -6.43
C LEU A 100 15.79 17.80 -5.98
N ILE A 101 15.38 18.86 -5.28
CA ILE A 101 16.29 19.88 -4.74
C ILE A 101 16.83 19.47 -3.37
N LEU A 102 16.13 18.58 -2.66
CA LEU A 102 16.49 18.15 -1.30
C LEU A 102 17.39 16.89 -1.27
N PHE A 103 17.80 16.34 -2.42
CA PHE A 103 18.70 15.18 -2.52
C PHE A 103 19.77 15.37 -3.59
#